data_AF-A0A8J3EKQ9-F1
#
_entry.id   AF-A0A8J3EKQ9-F1
#
_cell.length_a   1.000
_cell.length_b   1.000
_cell.length_c   1.000
_cell.angle_alpha   90.00
_cell.angle_beta   90.00
_cell.angle_gamma   90.00
#
_symmetry.space_group_name_H-M   'P 1'
#
loop_
_entity.id
_entity.type
_entity.pdbx_description
1 polymer ?
#
loop_
_entity_poly.entity_id
_entity_poly.type
_entity_poly.pdbx_seq_one_letter_code
_entity_poly.pdbx_strand_id
1 'polypeptide(L)'
;MPLFIFLLIAGTLTGCMLYEQSKTAAAIASFQKGETLAKKGDYQEAYQAFEQATKKRRNFAEANLDKTVVTLGLSIQKDFDQVDAFNKKKDYAKALTTLDESEQKLKGYKGDIVNNLKEAISNKRVNTMVQKLRLEMKSKKTIDELSSILEQAKALDVPEAHQIADEILKQIVELAYTKASNLLQQNQFSEALQAVTDGLNYDKNNKKLLDLQDTIKNAQDSFESAQEERIQQAMAAAEKERQHNKNDAVQLVSAKAKLNEYGDLVVSGKVKSDATVPITMIKVAYTLTDQDGKKFKSNEVYATPDTVNPGEEAQFEYTHMAVNKDLKLKVTGFTWYVDN
;
A
#
# COMPACT_ATOMS: atom_id res chain seq x y z
N MET A 1 88.85 10.51 61.63
CA MET A 1 88.78 9.85 60.29
C MET A 1 87.56 8.95 60.14
N PRO A 2 87.31 7.90 60.96
CA PRO A 2 86.19 6.99 60.72
C PRO A 2 84.78 7.61 60.90
N LEU A 3 84.60 8.51 61.89
CA LEU A 3 83.31 9.17 62.15
C LEU A 3 82.88 10.14 61.02
N PHE A 4 83.85 10.82 60.41
CA PHE A 4 83.60 11.80 59.35
C PHE A 4 83.20 11.12 58.03
N ILE A 5 83.83 9.97 57.73
CA ILE A 5 83.47 9.12 56.59
C ILE A 5 82.06 8.54 56.78
N PHE A 6 81.71 8.12 58.00
CA PHE A 6 80.37 7.61 58.32
C PHE A 6 79.28 8.68 58.17
N LEU A 7 79.51 9.91 58.66
CA LEU A 7 78.59 11.05 58.48
C LEU A 7 78.42 11.43 57.01
N LEU A 8 79.49 11.34 56.21
CA LEU A 8 79.45 11.64 54.79
C LEU A 8 78.67 10.56 54.00
N ILE A 9 78.87 9.28 54.34
CA ILE A 9 78.09 8.16 53.77
C ILE A 9 76.62 8.22 54.21
N ALA A 10 76.34 8.52 55.48
CA ALA A 10 74.98 8.67 55.98
C ALA A 10 74.28 9.87 55.30
N GLY A 11 74.96 11.01 55.16
CA GLY A 11 74.43 12.18 54.47
C GLY A 11 74.17 11.95 52.98
N THR A 12 75.06 11.24 52.28
CA THR A 12 74.83 10.86 50.87
C THR A 12 73.69 9.86 50.74
N LEU A 13 73.59 8.87 51.63
CA LEU A 13 72.47 7.92 51.67
C LEU A 13 71.13 8.60 51.94
N THR A 14 71.05 9.49 52.95
CA THR A 14 69.83 10.24 53.26
C THR A 14 69.46 11.20 52.12
N GLY A 15 70.44 11.88 51.53
CA GLY A 15 70.24 12.73 50.35
C GLY A 15 69.71 11.93 49.14
N CYS A 16 70.27 10.74 48.89
CA CYS A 16 69.79 9.82 47.87
C CYS A 16 68.36 9.35 48.13
N MET A 17 68.02 9.00 49.38
CA MET A 17 66.65 8.57 49.74
C MET A 17 65.62 9.68 49.55
N LEU A 18 65.91 10.91 49.98
CA LEU A 18 65.02 12.06 49.79
C LEU A 18 64.84 12.42 48.31
N TYR A 19 65.91 12.32 47.53
CA TYR A 19 65.88 12.54 46.08
C TYR A 19 65.03 11.48 45.34
N GLU A 20 65.16 10.21 45.70
CA GLU A 20 64.35 9.12 45.15
C GLU A 20 62.87 9.26 45.55
N GLN A 21 62.57 9.70 46.78
CA GLN A 21 61.20 10.00 47.21
C GLN A 21 60.59 11.16 46.42
N SER A 22 61.32 12.26 46.23
CA SER A 22 60.86 13.41 45.44
C SER A 22 60.61 13.04 43.98
N LYS A 23 61.48 12.24 43.36
CA LYS A 23 61.28 11.74 42.00
C LYS A 23 60.06 10.84 41.89
N THR A 24 59.85 9.98 42.87
CA THR A 24 58.70 9.07 42.92
C THR A 24 57.39 9.85 43.05
N ALA A 25 57.31 10.84 43.94
CA ALA A 25 56.14 11.70 44.07
C ALA A 25 55.86 12.48 42.78
N ALA A 26 56.90 13.04 42.14
CA ALA A 26 56.75 13.75 40.87
C ALA A 26 56.34 12.83 39.71
N ALA A 27 56.70 11.54 39.74
CA ALA A 27 56.27 10.54 38.77
C ALA A 27 54.79 10.19 38.94
N ILE A 28 54.33 10.00 40.19
CA ILE A 28 52.93 9.73 40.53
C ILE A 28 52.04 10.90 40.12
N ALA A 29 52.46 12.14 40.39
CA ALA A 29 51.71 13.33 39.98
C ALA A 29 51.56 13.42 38.45
N SER A 30 52.63 13.12 37.70
CA SER A 30 52.56 13.04 36.23
C SER A 30 51.64 11.91 35.74
N PHE A 31 51.65 10.75 36.41
CA PHE A 31 50.78 9.62 36.09
C PHE A 31 49.30 9.97 36.30
N GLN A 32 48.92 10.50 37.47
CA GLN A 32 47.54 10.91 37.77
C GLN A 32 47.02 12.00 36.83
N LYS A 33 47.90 12.93 36.43
CA LYS A 33 47.58 13.92 35.39
C LYS A 33 47.27 13.22 34.06
N GLY A 34 48.07 12.24 33.68
CA GLY A 34 47.86 11.42 32.48
C GLY A 34 46.53 10.68 32.51
N GLU A 35 46.19 10.02 33.62
CA GLU A 35 44.90 9.34 33.79
C GLU A 35 43.73 10.32 33.66
N THR A 36 43.83 11.49 34.28
CA THR A 36 42.78 12.53 34.21
C THR A 36 42.56 13.02 32.78
N LEU A 37 43.64 13.26 32.03
CA LEU A 37 43.58 13.68 30.63
C LEU A 37 43.03 12.55 29.74
N ALA A 38 43.50 11.32 29.94
CA ALA A 38 43.06 10.17 29.16
C ALA A 38 41.56 9.88 29.35
N LYS A 39 41.05 10.00 30.59
CA LYS A 39 39.61 9.85 30.87
C LYS A 39 38.75 10.92 30.19
N LYS A 40 39.32 12.10 29.90
CA LYS A 40 38.66 13.18 29.14
C LYS A 40 38.79 13.02 27.61
N GLY A 41 39.59 12.08 27.14
CA GLY A 41 39.86 11.88 25.71
C GLY A 41 41.04 12.71 25.16
N ASP A 42 41.75 13.43 26.02
CA ASP A 42 42.93 14.24 25.67
C ASP A 42 44.18 13.33 25.55
N TYR A 43 44.14 12.37 24.61
CA TYR A 43 45.10 11.27 24.56
C TYR A 43 46.53 11.73 24.23
N GLN A 44 46.70 12.83 23.50
CA GLN A 44 48.02 13.37 23.15
C GLN A 44 48.71 13.95 24.38
N GLU A 45 48.00 14.76 25.16
CA GLU A 45 48.46 15.35 26.41
C GLU A 45 48.65 14.28 27.50
N ALA A 46 47.75 13.29 27.54
CA ALA A 46 47.88 12.14 28.43
C ALA A 46 49.15 11.34 28.13
N TYR A 47 49.46 11.08 26.85
CA TYR A 47 50.69 10.42 26.43
C TYR A 47 51.92 11.17 26.94
N GLN A 48 51.97 12.49 26.79
CA GLN A 48 53.07 13.32 27.29
C GLN A 48 53.21 13.23 28.82
N ALA A 49 52.09 13.21 29.55
CA ALA A 49 52.10 13.09 31.01
C ALA A 49 52.61 11.70 31.47
N PHE A 50 52.18 10.62 30.82
CA PHE A 50 52.71 9.27 31.08
C PHE A 50 54.19 9.15 30.70
N GLU A 51 54.62 9.75 29.59
CA GLU A 51 56.04 9.81 29.21
C GLU A 51 56.88 10.50 30.29
N GLN A 52 56.41 11.62 30.85
CA GLN A 52 57.08 12.28 31.97
C GLN A 52 57.15 11.39 33.22
N ALA A 53 56.08 10.64 33.52
CA ALA A 53 56.06 9.71 34.65
C ALA A 53 57.13 8.60 34.48
N THR A 54 57.23 8.01 33.29
CA THR A 54 58.22 6.96 32.96
C THR A 54 59.66 7.49 32.92
N LYS A 55 59.89 8.74 32.52
CA LYS A 55 61.22 9.40 32.59
C LYS A 55 61.69 9.61 34.04
N LYS A 56 60.76 9.95 34.94
CA LYS A 56 61.06 10.16 36.37
C LYS A 56 61.24 8.83 37.13
N ARG A 57 60.54 7.77 36.70
CA ARG A 57 60.65 6.40 37.24
C ARG A 57 60.73 5.38 36.11
N ARG A 58 61.95 4.91 35.82
CA ARG A 58 62.28 4.06 34.65
C ARG A 58 61.53 2.71 34.60
N ASN A 59 61.07 2.19 35.73
CA ASN A 59 60.29 0.95 35.83
C ASN A 59 58.91 1.20 36.45
N PHE A 60 58.10 2.04 35.79
CA PHE A 60 56.72 2.31 36.17
C PHE A 60 55.79 1.57 35.20
N ALA A 61 55.41 0.33 35.56
CA ALA A 61 54.71 -0.60 34.67
C ALA A 61 53.32 -0.08 34.27
N GLU A 62 52.59 0.51 35.22
CA GLU A 62 51.26 1.09 35.05
C GLU A 62 51.29 2.26 34.07
N ALA A 63 52.25 3.19 34.24
CA ALA A 63 52.44 4.31 33.32
C ALA A 63 52.79 3.86 31.90
N ASN A 64 53.53 2.76 31.75
CA ASN A 64 53.82 2.18 30.43
C ASN A 64 52.59 1.52 29.80
N LEU A 65 51.77 0.81 30.58
CA LEU A 65 50.52 0.22 30.12
C LEU A 65 49.55 1.30 29.65
N ASP A 66 49.36 2.35 30.45
CA ASP A 66 48.46 3.45 30.10
C ASP A 66 48.97 4.24 28.91
N LYS A 67 50.30 4.40 28.76
CA LYS A 67 50.89 4.96 27.55
C LYS A 67 50.53 4.15 26.31
N THR A 68 50.53 2.81 26.40
CA THR A 68 50.07 1.94 25.31
C THR A 68 48.58 2.16 25.02
N VAL A 69 47.74 2.21 26.05
CA VAL A 69 46.29 2.42 25.90
C VAL A 69 45.98 3.78 25.26
N VAL A 70 46.62 4.87 25.68
CA VAL A 70 46.39 6.19 25.06
C VAL A 70 46.95 6.26 23.63
N THR A 71 47.99 5.48 23.31
CA THR A 71 48.46 5.35 21.92
C THR A 71 47.41 4.66 21.04
N LEU A 72 46.70 3.66 21.58
CA LEU A 72 45.53 3.09 20.92
C LEU A 72 44.42 4.13 20.77
N GLY A 73 44.17 4.94 21.80
CA GLY A 73 43.22 6.05 21.75
C GLY A 73 43.49 7.05 20.62
N LEU A 74 44.75 7.45 20.44
CA LEU A 74 45.19 8.29 19.32
C LEU A 74 44.95 7.60 17.95
N SER A 75 45.23 6.31 17.84
CA SER A 75 44.93 5.56 16.62
C SER A 75 43.43 5.52 16.33
N ILE A 76 42.59 5.34 17.35
CA ILE A 76 41.14 5.26 17.21
C ILE A 76 40.56 6.63 16.84
N GLN A 77 41.12 7.74 17.36
CA GLN A 77 40.75 9.08 16.90
C GLN A 77 41.01 9.27 15.40
N LYS A 78 42.16 8.78 14.90
CA LYS A 78 42.43 8.79 13.46
C LYS A 78 41.47 7.90 12.67
N ASP A 79 41.12 6.74 13.20
CA ASP A 79 40.10 5.87 12.60
C ASP A 79 38.75 6.60 12.54
N PHE A 80 38.38 7.38 13.56
CA PHE A 80 37.16 8.19 13.55
C PHE A 80 37.14 9.26 12.46
N ASP A 81 38.27 9.90 12.18
CA ASP A 81 38.38 10.85 11.05
C ASP A 81 38.17 10.13 9.70
N GLN A 82 38.68 8.90 9.58
CA GLN A 82 38.46 8.07 8.38
C GLN A 82 36.99 7.65 8.26
N VAL A 83 36.36 7.26 9.36
CA VAL A 83 34.92 6.95 9.43
C VAL A 83 34.09 8.15 8.98
N ASP A 84 34.42 9.36 9.43
CA ASP A 84 33.73 10.58 8.98
C ASP A 84 33.92 10.84 7.48
N ALA A 85 35.13 10.57 6.94
CA ALA A 85 35.38 10.68 5.52
C ALA A 85 34.60 9.65 4.70
N PHE A 86 34.48 8.41 5.19
CA PHE A 86 33.65 7.37 4.56
C PHE A 86 32.17 7.71 4.63
N ASN A 87 31.68 8.16 5.78
CA ASN A 87 30.29 8.60 5.98
C ASN A 87 29.92 9.74 5.02
N LYS A 88 30.79 10.75 4.85
CA LYS A 88 30.59 11.83 3.87
C LYS A 88 30.48 11.32 2.43
N LYS A 89 31.21 10.24 2.10
CA LYS A 89 31.15 9.57 0.80
C LYS A 89 30.03 8.53 0.70
N LYS A 90 29.21 8.36 1.76
CA LYS A 90 28.17 7.33 1.89
C LYS A 90 28.69 5.90 1.80
N ASP A 91 29.98 5.69 2.04
CA ASP A 91 30.62 4.36 2.07
C ASP A 91 30.49 3.76 3.49
N TYR A 92 29.24 3.52 3.90
CA TYR A 92 28.93 3.08 5.26
C TYR A 92 29.49 1.69 5.58
N ALA A 93 29.68 0.84 4.57
CA ALA A 93 30.30 -0.46 4.75
C ALA A 93 31.75 -0.31 5.26
N LYS A 94 32.58 0.52 4.60
CA LYS A 94 33.94 0.78 5.07
C LYS A 94 33.97 1.47 6.42
N ALA A 95 33.08 2.44 6.66
CA ALA A 95 32.95 3.09 7.96
C ALA A 95 32.72 2.08 9.09
N LEU A 96 31.79 1.13 8.90
CA LEU A 96 31.50 0.10 9.90
C LEU A 96 32.66 -0.89 10.08
N THR A 97 33.31 -1.32 8.99
CA THR A 97 34.50 -2.17 9.08
C THR A 97 35.64 -1.49 9.84
N THR A 98 35.91 -0.20 9.58
CA THR A 98 36.93 0.55 10.32
C THR A 98 36.62 0.62 11.83
N LEU A 99 35.34 0.75 12.21
CA LEU A 99 34.93 0.73 13.61
C LEU A 99 35.10 -0.67 14.25
N ASP A 100 34.82 -1.75 13.50
CA ASP A 100 35.10 -3.12 13.95
C ASP A 100 36.61 -3.31 14.21
N GLU A 101 37.46 -2.82 13.31
CA GLU A 101 38.92 -2.86 13.46
C GLU A 101 39.38 -2.05 14.70
N SER A 102 38.84 -0.85 14.91
CA SER A 102 39.10 -0.04 16.11
C SER A 102 38.73 -0.78 17.39
N GLU A 103 37.60 -1.49 17.40
CA GLU A 103 37.16 -2.30 18.54
C GLU A 103 38.08 -3.49 18.79
N GLN A 104 38.55 -4.16 17.74
CA GLN A 104 39.53 -5.25 17.85
C GLN A 104 40.88 -4.79 18.42
N LYS A 105 41.33 -3.55 18.14
CA LYS A 105 42.56 -2.99 18.74
C LYS A 105 42.51 -2.93 20.27
N LEU A 106 41.31 -2.81 20.85
CA LEU A 106 41.09 -2.76 22.30
C LEU A 106 40.97 -4.16 22.93
N LYS A 107 40.96 -5.23 22.14
CA LYS A 107 40.82 -6.60 22.64
C LYS A 107 42.02 -6.96 23.51
N GLY A 108 41.75 -7.44 24.72
CA GLY A 108 42.77 -7.80 25.71
C GLY A 108 43.16 -6.67 26.67
N TYR A 109 42.74 -5.42 26.41
CA TYR A 109 42.90 -4.31 27.34
C TYR A 109 41.64 -4.12 28.19
N LYS A 110 41.82 -3.63 29.42
CA LYS A 110 40.76 -3.36 30.40
C LYS A 110 41.06 -2.06 31.14
N GLY A 111 40.03 -1.45 31.72
CA GLY A 111 40.13 -0.23 32.54
C GLY A 111 39.26 0.90 32.00
N ASP A 112 39.14 1.98 32.77
CA ASP A 112 38.22 3.09 32.48
C ASP A 112 38.49 3.74 31.12
N ILE A 113 39.75 3.98 30.76
CA ILE A 113 40.12 4.58 29.47
C ILE A 113 39.66 3.70 28.30
N VAL A 114 39.81 2.38 28.44
CA VAL A 114 39.37 1.41 27.43
C VAL A 114 37.85 1.37 27.33
N ASN A 115 37.14 1.45 28.45
CA ASN A 115 35.67 1.49 28.45
C ASN A 115 35.15 2.76 27.77
N ASN A 116 35.75 3.92 28.05
CA ASN A 116 35.41 5.18 27.37
C ASN A 116 35.66 5.09 25.85
N LEU A 117 36.76 4.46 25.42
CA LEU A 117 37.05 4.23 24.00
C LEU A 117 36.01 3.31 23.34
N LYS A 118 35.61 2.22 24.01
CA LYS A 118 34.56 1.32 23.51
C LYS A 118 33.21 2.04 23.38
N GLU A 119 32.86 2.86 24.37
CA GLU A 119 31.65 3.67 24.33
C GLU A 119 31.70 4.67 23.17
N ALA A 120 32.83 5.35 22.96
CA ALA A 120 33.01 6.27 21.83
C ALA A 120 32.88 5.55 20.47
N ILE A 121 33.46 4.35 20.33
CA ILE A 121 33.31 3.52 19.12
C ILE A 121 31.84 3.13 18.92
N SER A 122 31.16 2.70 19.97
CA SER A 122 29.74 2.35 19.94
C SER A 122 28.87 3.54 19.50
N ASN A 123 29.09 4.72 20.09
CA ASN A 123 28.36 5.94 19.73
C ASN A 123 28.61 6.35 18.27
N LYS A 124 29.86 6.26 17.80
CA LYS A 124 30.21 6.51 16.39
C LYS A 124 29.55 5.49 15.45
N ARG A 125 29.48 4.22 15.85
CA ARG A 125 28.81 3.13 15.12
C ARG A 125 27.32 3.39 14.97
N VAL A 126 26.65 3.74 16.07
CA VAL A 126 25.23 4.07 16.06
C VAL A 126 24.97 5.27 15.14
N ASN A 127 25.79 6.33 15.22
CA ASN A 127 25.65 7.48 14.33
C ASN A 127 25.82 7.11 12.84
N THR A 128 26.83 6.29 12.51
CA THR A 128 27.04 5.77 11.16
C THR A 128 25.83 4.96 10.68
N MET A 129 25.28 4.09 11.53
CA MET A 129 24.11 3.27 11.20
C MET A 129 22.86 4.13 10.98
N VAL A 130 22.62 5.14 11.81
CA VAL A 130 21.52 6.12 11.63
C VAL A 130 21.64 6.83 10.27
N GLN A 131 22.84 7.28 9.89
CA GLN A 131 23.06 7.91 8.58
C GLN A 131 22.79 6.94 7.42
N LYS A 132 23.25 5.69 7.54
CA LYS A 132 22.99 4.61 6.58
C LYS A 132 21.49 4.36 6.41
N LEU A 133 20.76 4.14 7.50
CA LEU A 133 19.32 3.89 7.49
C LEU A 133 18.55 5.05 6.86
N ARG A 134 18.93 6.29 7.16
CA ARG A 134 18.32 7.48 6.55
C ARG A 134 18.54 7.55 5.03
N LEU A 135 19.69 7.08 4.53
CA LEU A 135 19.93 7.00 3.08
C LEU A 135 19.10 5.87 2.45
N GLU A 136 19.11 4.69 3.06
CA GLU A 136 18.37 3.52 2.57
C GLU A 136 16.87 3.81 2.52
N MET A 137 16.30 4.39 3.57
CA MET A 137 14.89 4.79 3.62
C MET A 137 14.50 5.65 2.40
N LYS A 138 15.35 6.60 1.99
CA LYS A 138 15.05 7.51 0.87
C LYS A 138 15.05 6.82 -0.50
N SER A 139 15.70 5.67 -0.64
CA SER A 139 15.76 4.95 -1.92
C SER A 139 14.66 3.90 -2.08
N LYS A 140 14.01 3.50 -0.97
CA LYS A 140 12.96 2.49 -0.97
C LYS A 140 11.62 3.07 -1.39
N LYS A 141 10.83 2.25 -2.09
CA LYS A 141 9.53 2.67 -2.65
C LYS A 141 8.38 1.75 -2.30
N THR A 142 8.64 0.63 -1.62
CA THR A 142 7.62 -0.33 -1.23
C THR A 142 7.56 -0.48 0.29
N ILE A 143 6.40 -0.92 0.79
CA ILE A 143 6.19 -1.18 2.22
C ILE A 143 7.15 -2.27 2.71
N ASP A 144 7.34 -3.35 1.94
CA ASP A 144 8.23 -4.46 2.28
C ASP A 144 9.70 -4.04 2.38
N GLU A 145 10.15 -3.13 1.51
CA GLU A 145 11.51 -2.62 1.59
C GLU A 145 11.72 -1.70 2.81
N LEU A 146 10.69 -0.94 3.17
CA LEU A 146 10.70 -0.03 4.31
C LEU A 146 10.59 -0.77 5.65
N SER A 147 9.91 -1.92 5.70
CA SER A 147 9.72 -2.69 6.93
C SER A 147 11.05 -3.17 7.53
N SER A 148 11.96 -3.67 6.68
CA SER A 148 13.29 -4.11 7.12
C SER A 148 14.12 -2.96 7.71
N ILE A 149 13.96 -1.75 7.18
CA ILE A 149 14.65 -0.56 7.68
C ILE A 149 14.01 -0.10 9.00
N LEU A 150 12.68 -0.17 9.10
CA LEU A 150 11.93 0.15 10.32
C LEU A 150 12.37 -0.73 11.50
N GLU A 151 12.53 -2.03 11.28
CA GLU A 151 13.00 -2.96 12.31
C GLU A 151 14.42 -2.61 12.77
N GLN A 152 15.32 -2.33 11.84
CA GLN A 152 16.68 -1.91 12.15
C GLN A 152 16.70 -0.57 12.92
N ALA A 153 15.86 0.40 12.54
CA ALA A 153 15.75 1.67 13.23
C ALA A 153 15.23 1.51 14.66
N LYS A 154 14.19 0.68 14.86
CA LYS A 154 13.63 0.40 16.20
C LYS A 154 14.57 -0.38 17.11
N ALA A 155 15.49 -1.16 16.55
CA ALA A 155 16.51 -1.86 17.32
C ALA A 155 17.61 -0.92 17.87
N LEU A 156 17.74 0.29 17.30
CA LEU A 156 18.65 1.32 17.79
C LEU A 156 17.90 2.21 18.79
N ASP A 157 18.23 2.08 20.07
CA ASP A 157 17.64 2.89 21.16
C ASP A 157 18.29 4.27 21.24
N VAL A 158 18.16 5.07 20.16
CA VAL A 158 18.62 6.47 20.11
C VAL A 158 17.60 7.40 19.47
N PRO A 159 17.50 8.67 19.91
CA PRO A 159 16.50 9.62 19.42
C PRO A 159 16.46 9.76 17.88
N GLU A 160 17.62 9.80 17.23
CA GLU A 160 17.70 9.95 15.77
C GLU A 160 17.19 8.72 15.02
N ALA A 161 17.31 7.52 15.59
CA ALA A 161 16.77 6.31 15.00
C ALA A 161 15.24 6.23 15.17
N HIS A 162 14.72 6.69 16.31
CA HIS A 162 13.27 6.85 16.51
C HIS A 162 12.67 7.83 15.48
N GLN A 163 13.35 8.94 15.18
CA GLN A 163 12.90 9.86 14.12
C GLN A 163 12.84 9.19 12.75
N ILE A 164 13.84 8.36 12.41
CA ILE A 164 13.83 7.59 11.16
C ILE A 164 12.66 6.60 11.15
N ALA A 165 12.40 5.91 12.26
CA ALA A 165 11.26 5.01 12.38
C ALA A 165 9.93 5.74 12.14
N ASP A 166 9.74 6.93 12.72
CA ASP A 166 8.56 7.76 12.52
C ASP A 166 8.42 8.23 11.07
N GLU A 167 9.51 8.62 10.42
CA GLU A 167 9.54 8.99 9.01
C GLU A 167 9.18 7.81 8.09
N ILE A 168 9.68 6.61 8.40
CA ILE A 168 9.35 5.37 7.68
C ILE A 168 7.86 5.05 7.83
N LEU A 169 7.31 5.12 9.05
CA LEU A 169 5.89 4.87 9.30
C LEU A 169 5.00 5.81 8.48
N LYS A 170 5.35 7.10 8.41
CA LYS A 170 4.64 8.07 7.56
C LYS A 170 4.70 7.69 6.08
N GLN A 171 5.84 7.24 5.58
CA GLN A 171 5.99 6.79 4.18
C GLN A 171 5.17 5.53 3.88
N ILE A 172 5.18 4.55 4.79
CA ILE A 172 4.36 3.34 4.67
C ILE A 172 2.87 3.71 4.56
N VAL A 173 2.40 4.58 5.44
CA VAL A 173 1.02 5.10 5.43
C VAL A 173 0.70 5.78 4.09
N GLU A 174 1.60 6.61 3.58
CA GLU A 174 1.38 7.32 2.31
C GLU A 174 1.35 6.37 1.10
N LEU A 175 2.24 5.38 1.06
CA LEU A 175 2.28 4.35 0.01
C LEU A 175 1.00 3.50 0.02
N ALA A 176 0.58 3.04 1.20
CA ALA A 176 -0.66 2.29 1.38
C ALA A 176 -1.87 3.10 0.90
N TYR A 177 -1.98 4.36 1.35
CA TYR A 177 -3.05 5.26 0.96
C TYR A 177 -3.10 5.48 -0.56
N THR A 178 -1.94 5.77 -1.18
CA THR A 178 -1.85 6.03 -2.63
C THR A 178 -2.24 4.79 -3.43
N LYS A 179 -1.71 3.61 -3.06
CA LYS A 179 -2.04 2.34 -3.71
C LYS A 179 -3.53 2.04 -3.60
N ALA A 180 -4.09 2.12 -2.39
CA ALA A 180 -5.51 1.88 -2.15
C ALA A 180 -6.41 2.86 -2.92
N SER A 181 -6.06 4.15 -2.95
CA SER A 181 -6.82 5.16 -3.70
C SER A 181 -6.84 4.88 -5.20
N ASN A 182 -5.70 4.47 -5.78
CA ASN A 182 -5.63 4.12 -7.20
C ASN A 182 -6.44 2.85 -7.54
N LEU A 183 -6.48 1.88 -6.63
CA LEU A 183 -7.29 0.65 -6.78
C LEU A 183 -8.78 0.95 -6.65
N LEU A 184 -9.16 1.84 -5.71
CA LEU A 184 -10.54 2.33 -5.57
C LEU A 184 -11.03 2.99 -6.86
N GLN A 185 -10.22 3.84 -7.50
CA GLN A 185 -10.57 4.47 -8.79
C GLN A 185 -10.83 3.46 -9.91
N GLN A 186 -10.27 2.24 -9.79
CA GLN A 186 -10.44 1.15 -10.75
C GLN A 186 -11.55 0.18 -10.33
N ASN A 187 -12.31 0.50 -9.27
CA ASN A 187 -13.32 -0.37 -8.65
C ASN A 187 -12.74 -1.73 -8.17
N GLN A 188 -11.43 -1.79 -7.89
CA GLN A 188 -10.76 -2.96 -7.32
C GLN A 188 -10.85 -2.91 -5.78
N PHE A 189 -12.07 -3.07 -5.26
CA PHE A 189 -12.38 -2.84 -3.83
C PHE A 189 -11.61 -3.79 -2.90
N SER A 190 -11.56 -5.08 -3.21
CA SER A 190 -10.85 -6.09 -2.40
C SER A 190 -9.36 -5.77 -2.29
N GLU A 191 -8.71 -5.47 -3.41
CA GLU A 191 -7.29 -5.11 -3.43
C GLU A 191 -7.04 -3.74 -2.75
N ALA A 192 -7.96 -2.79 -2.89
CA ALA A 192 -7.88 -1.50 -2.20
C ALA A 192 -7.93 -1.68 -0.67
N LEU A 193 -8.87 -2.49 -0.17
CA LEU A 193 -8.97 -2.83 1.25
C LEU A 193 -7.73 -3.56 1.77
N GLN A 194 -7.15 -4.46 0.96
CA GLN A 194 -5.90 -5.13 1.31
C GLN A 194 -4.75 -4.12 1.43
N ALA A 195 -4.61 -3.19 0.47
CA ALA A 195 -3.58 -2.15 0.52
C ALA A 195 -3.71 -1.25 1.76
N VAL A 196 -4.93 -0.92 2.20
CA VAL A 196 -5.16 -0.21 3.46
C VAL A 196 -4.74 -1.05 4.66
N THR A 197 -5.10 -2.34 4.67
CA THR A 197 -4.74 -3.28 5.73
C THR A 197 -3.23 -3.43 5.88
N ASP A 198 -2.51 -3.50 4.75
CA ASP A 198 -1.05 -3.56 4.73
C ASP A 198 -0.43 -2.36 5.46
N GLY A 199 -0.97 -1.15 5.29
CA GLY A 199 -0.53 0.04 6.02
C GLY A 199 -0.91 0.03 7.50
N LEU A 200 -2.15 -0.37 7.83
CA LEU A 200 -2.65 -0.46 9.21
C LEU A 200 -1.91 -1.51 10.06
N ASN A 201 -1.26 -2.50 9.44
CA ASN A 201 -0.39 -3.43 10.15
C ASN A 201 0.78 -2.73 10.87
N TYR A 202 1.22 -1.56 10.37
CA TYR A 202 2.31 -0.77 10.96
C TYR A 202 1.81 0.35 11.88
N ASP A 203 0.66 0.94 11.56
CA ASP A 203 -0.01 1.96 12.38
C ASP A 203 -1.52 1.69 12.45
N LYS A 204 -1.91 0.85 13.43
CA LYS A 204 -3.28 0.33 13.57
C LYS A 204 -4.33 1.41 13.79
N ASN A 205 -3.94 2.56 14.34
CA ASN A 205 -4.84 3.65 14.70
C ASN A 205 -4.70 4.82 13.72
N ASN A 206 -4.09 4.60 12.55
CA ASN A 206 -3.89 5.64 11.57
C ASN A 206 -5.23 6.14 11.02
N LYS A 207 -5.66 7.32 11.47
CA LYS A 207 -6.95 7.89 11.06
C LYS A 207 -7.11 8.02 9.54
N LYS A 208 -6.06 8.43 8.82
CA LYS A 208 -6.10 8.61 7.35
C LYS A 208 -6.42 7.29 6.64
N LEU A 209 -5.84 6.18 7.09
CA LEU A 209 -6.10 4.85 6.53
C LEU A 209 -7.46 4.29 6.95
N LEU A 210 -7.89 4.52 8.19
CA LEU A 210 -9.21 4.10 8.67
C LEU A 210 -10.33 4.82 7.91
N ASP A 211 -10.24 6.14 7.74
CA ASP A 211 -11.21 6.93 6.98
C ASP A 211 -11.27 6.48 5.49
N LEU A 212 -10.12 6.12 4.89
CA LEU A 212 -10.08 5.54 3.55
C LEU A 212 -10.70 4.14 3.51
N GLN A 213 -10.49 3.31 4.53
CA GLN A 213 -11.12 1.98 4.63
C GLN A 213 -12.65 2.10 4.58
N ASP A 214 -13.22 3.02 5.35
CA ASP A 214 -14.66 3.25 5.37
C ASP A 214 -15.16 3.80 4.03
N THR A 215 -14.40 4.69 3.41
CA THR A 215 -14.71 5.21 2.07
C THR A 215 -14.78 4.08 1.03
N ILE A 216 -13.82 3.15 1.05
CA ILE A 216 -13.78 2.01 0.11
C ILE A 216 -14.98 1.08 0.35
N LYS A 217 -15.29 0.74 1.61
CA LYS A 217 -16.45 -0.11 1.95
C LYS A 217 -17.77 0.53 1.47
N ASN A 218 -17.98 1.81 1.77
CA ASN A 218 -19.19 2.51 1.35
C ASN A 218 -19.32 2.59 -0.18
N ALA A 219 -18.20 2.78 -0.89
CA ALA A 219 -18.17 2.79 -2.35
C ALA A 219 -18.49 1.40 -2.92
N GLN A 220 -17.95 0.34 -2.32
CA GLN A 220 -18.26 -1.04 -2.69
C GLN A 220 -19.76 -1.33 -2.52
N ASP A 221 -20.33 -1.07 -1.34
CA ASP A 221 -21.74 -1.30 -1.04
C ASP A 221 -22.66 -0.53 -2.01
N SER A 222 -22.30 0.72 -2.31
CA SER A 222 -23.04 1.54 -3.27
C SER A 222 -22.96 0.98 -4.70
N PHE A 223 -21.79 0.49 -5.11
CA PHE A 223 -21.59 -0.12 -6.42
C PHE A 223 -22.40 -1.41 -6.58
N GLU A 224 -22.38 -2.27 -5.56
CA GLU A 224 -23.13 -3.54 -5.53
C GLU A 224 -24.65 -3.28 -5.54
N SER A 225 -25.12 -2.35 -4.73
CA SER A 225 -26.54 -1.95 -4.71
C SER A 225 -27.01 -1.42 -6.08
N ALA A 226 -26.19 -0.57 -6.73
CA ALA A 226 -26.51 -0.06 -8.05
C ALA A 226 -26.42 -1.12 -9.17
N GLN A 227 -25.64 -2.18 -8.99
CA GLN A 227 -25.65 -3.34 -9.89
C GLN A 227 -26.95 -4.13 -9.73
N GLU A 228 -27.36 -4.40 -8.49
CA GLU A 228 -28.59 -5.12 -8.19
C GLU A 228 -29.81 -4.37 -8.76
N GLU A 229 -29.90 -3.06 -8.54
CA GLU A 229 -30.98 -2.24 -9.08
C GLU A 229 -31.04 -2.31 -10.61
N ARG A 230 -29.89 -2.26 -11.30
CA ARG A 230 -29.83 -2.39 -12.77
C ARG A 230 -30.34 -3.74 -13.24
N ILE A 231 -30.02 -4.82 -12.53
CA ILE A 231 -30.51 -6.16 -12.85
C ILE A 231 -32.03 -6.22 -12.67
N GLN A 232 -32.55 -5.70 -11.56
CA GLN A 232 -34.00 -5.67 -11.31
C GLN A 232 -34.74 -4.85 -12.37
N GLN A 233 -34.22 -3.69 -12.76
CA GLN A 233 -34.78 -2.86 -13.83
C GLN A 233 -34.78 -3.60 -15.17
N ALA A 234 -33.69 -4.27 -15.52
CA ALA A 234 -33.60 -5.06 -16.75
C ALA A 234 -34.59 -6.24 -16.75
N MET A 235 -34.75 -6.93 -15.62
CA MET A 235 -35.74 -8.00 -15.47
C MET A 235 -37.18 -7.49 -15.60
N ALA A 236 -37.49 -6.36 -14.97
CA ALA A 236 -38.82 -5.75 -15.05
C ALA A 236 -39.14 -5.27 -16.48
N ALA A 237 -38.16 -4.69 -17.17
CA ALA A 237 -38.29 -4.29 -18.56
C ALA A 237 -38.53 -5.50 -19.48
N ALA A 238 -37.73 -6.56 -19.33
CA ALA A 238 -37.89 -7.79 -20.10
C ALA A 238 -39.23 -8.47 -19.84
N GLU A 239 -39.74 -8.45 -18.60
CA GLU A 239 -41.07 -9.00 -18.30
C GLU A 239 -42.19 -8.16 -18.93
N LYS A 240 -42.10 -6.82 -18.85
CA LYS A 240 -43.06 -5.93 -19.50
C LYS A 240 -43.09 -6.14 -21.01
N GLU A 241 -41.93 -6.26 -21.63
CA GLU A 241 -41.78 -6.58 -23.05
C GLU A 241 -42.39 -7.96 -23.39
N ARG A 242 -42.13 -8.98 -22.56
CA ARG A 242 -42.74 -10.31 -22.72
C ARG A 242 -44.27 -10.26 -22.65
N GLN A 243 -44.82 -9.48 -21.71
CA GLN A 243 -46.28 -9.33 -21.58
C GLN A 243 -46.88 -8.56 -22.76
N HIS A 244 -46.20 -7.51 -23.25
CA HIS A 244 -46.58 -6.79 -24.45
C HIS A 244 -46.63 -7.73 -25.66
N ASN A 245 -45.55 -8.46 -25.92
CA ASN A 245 -45.46 -9.41 -27.03
C ASN A 245 -46.52 -10.51 -26.96
N LYS A 246 -46.92 -10.96 -25.76
CA LYS A 246 -47.94 -12.01 -25.60
C LYS A 246 -49.37 -11.51 -25.74
N ASN A 247 -49.66 -10.28 -25.34
CA ASN A 247 -51.04 -9.85 -25.10
C ASN A 247 -51.48 -8.61 -25.90
N ASP A 248 -50.55 -7.77 -26.37
CA ASP A 248 -50.87 -6.47 -26.98
C ASP A 248 -49.97 -6.15 -28.19
N ALA A 249 -49.66 -7.17 -28.98
CA ALA A 249 -48.62 -7.09 -30.00
C ALA A 249 -49.15 -7.02 -31.45
N VAL A 250 -50.48 -7.00 -31.63
CA VAL A 250 -51.14 -6.98 -32.94
C VAL A 250 -52.12 -5.82 -33.03
N GLN A 251 -51.86 -4.89 -33.96
CA GLN A 251 -52.71 -3.73 -34.21
C GLN A 251 -53.50 -3.88 -35.50
N LEU A 252 -54.77 -3.48 -35.49
CA LEU A 252 -55.59 -3.44 -36.71
C LEU A 252 -55.24 -2.18 -37.53
N VAL A 253 -54.79 -2.35 -38.77
CA VAL A 253 -54.51 -1.23 -39.68
C VAL A 253 -55.76 -0.89 -40.50
N SER A 254 -56.43 -1.91 -41.05
CA SER A 254 -57.67 -1.71 -41.80
C SER A 254 -58.51 -2.99 -41.85
N ALA A 255 -59.83 -2.86 -41.99
CA ALA A 255 -60.73 -3.98 -42.23
C ALA A 255 -61.97 -3.51 -42.99
N LYS A 256 -62.44 -4.30 -43.95
CA LYS A 256 -63.64 -4.03 -44.74
C LYS A 256 -64.35 -5.32 -45.13
N ALA A 257 -65.66 -5.23 -45.34
CA ALA A 257 -66.45 -6.27 -45.98
C ALA A 257 -67.11 -5.66 -47.23
N LYS A 258 -66.99 -6.31 -48.38
CA LYS A 258 -67.57 -5.84 -49.65
C LYS A 258 -68.15 -7.02 -50.44
N LEU A 259 -69.32 -6.81 -51.04
CA LEU A 259 -69.86 -7.75 -52.01
C LEU A 259 -69.04 -7.74 -53.30
N ASN A 260 -68.79 -8.91 -53.86
CA ASN A 260 -68.23 -9.07 -55.20
C ASN A 260 -69.35 -9.20 -56.25
N GLU A 261 -68.97 -9.28 -57.53
CA GLU A 261 -69.90 -9.38 -58.67
C GLU A 261 -70.73 -10.68 -58.67
N TYR A 262 -70.34 -11.68 -57.89
CA TYR A 262 -71.01 -12.97 -57.76
C TYR A 262 -71.96 -13.04 -56.56
N GLY A 263 -72.08 -11.94 -55.79
CA GLY A 263 -72.91 -11.89 -54.59
C GLY A 263 -72.27 -12.51 -53.34
N ASP A 264 -70.98 -12.84 -53.38
CA ASP A 264 -70.22 -13.27 -52.22
C ASP A 264 -69.70 -12.07 -51.43
N LEU A 265 -69.62 -12.20 -50.12
CA LEU A 265 -69.07 -11.16 -49.25
C LEU A 265 -67.60 -11.43 -48.95
N VAL A 266 -66.71 -10.59 -49.47
CA VAL A 266 -65.27 -10.64 -49.22
C VAL A 266 -64.94 -9.78 -48.00
N VAL A 267 -64.41 -10.40 -46.96
CA VAL A 267 -63.84 -9.73 -45.79
C VAL A 267 -62.34 -9.65 -46.00
N SER A 268 -61.78 -8.45 -46.03
CA SER A 268 -60.33 -8.26 -46.13
C SER A 268 -59.81 -7.12 -45.26
N GLY A 269 -58.54 -7.20 -44.90
CA GLY A 269 -57.91 -6.21 -44.04
C GLY A 269 -56.41 -6.42 -43.85
N LYS A 270 -55.83 -5.55 -43.03
CA LYS A 270 -54.42 -5.56 -42.67
C LYS A 270 -54.25 -5.42 -41.16
N VAL A 271 -53.27 -6.14 -40.64
CA VAL A 271 -52.79 -6.04 -39.26
C VAL A 271 -51.30 -5.70 -39.26
N LYS A 272 -50.80 -5.09 -38.19
CA LYS A 272 -49.39 -4.75 -38.00
C LYS A 272 -48.88 -5.36 -36.71
N SER A 273 -47.66 -5.90 -36.74
CA SER A 273 -46.95 -6.34 -35.55
C SER A 273 -46.39 -5.13 -34.81
N ASP A 274 -46.82 -4.95 -33.57
CA ASP A 274 -46.22 -4.03 -32.59
C ASP A 274 -45.34 -4.78 -31.57
N ALA A 275 -45.11 -6.08 -31.81
CA ALA A 275 -44.19 -6.89 -31.03
C ALA A 275 -42.74 -6.42 -31.20
N THR A 276 -41.89 -6.70 -30.20
CA THR A 276 -40.44 -6.48 -30.29
C THR A 276 -39.67 -7.69 -30.82
N VAL A 277 -40.35 -8.83 -30.98
CA VAL A 277 -39.83 -10.06 -31.61
C VAL A 277 -40.81 -10.55 -32.68
N PRO A 278 -40.41 -11.46 -33.59
CA PRO A 278 -41.33 -12.01 -34.58
C PRO A 278 -42.53 -12.71 -33.93
N ILE A 279 -43.70 -12.51 -34.53
CA ILE A 279 -44.93 -13.22 -34.16
C ILE A 279 -45.42 -14.07 -35.32
N THR A 280 -46.07 -15.17 -35.02
CA THR A 280 -46.53 -16.15 -36.02
C THR A 280 -48.00 -16.49 -35.89
N MET A 281 -48.57 -16.98 -36.99
CA MET A 281 -49.95 -17.50 -37.10
C MET A 281 -50.99 -16.52 -36.58
N ILE A 282 -50.90 -15.25 -37.00
CA ILE A 282 -51.87 -14.22 -36.59
C ILE A 282 -53.26 -14.60 -37.09
N LYS A 283 -54.15 -14.91 -36.16
CA LYS A 283 -55.54 -15.22 -36.39
C LYS A 283 -56.41 -14.02 -36.05
N VAL A 284 -57.23 -13.61 -37.02
CA VAL A 284 -58.19 -12.50 -36.89
C VAL A 284 -59.59 -13.06 -36.71
N ALA A 285 -60.19 -12.81 -35.55
CA ALA A 285 -61.58 -13.13 -35.27
C ALA A 285 -62.46 -11.91 -35.59
N TYR A 286 -63.56 -12.13 -36.32
CA TYR A 286 -64.50 -11.06 -36.64
C TYR A 286 -65.96 -11.52 -36.62
N THR A 287 -66.86 -10.56 -36.52
CA THR A 287 -68.32 -10.75 -36.58
C THR A 287 -68.92 -9.85 -37.64
N LEU A 288 -69.83 -10.42 -38.43
CA LEU A 288 -70.66 -9.74 -39.41
C LEU A 288 -72.04 -9.50 -38.82
N THR A 289 -72.56 -8.29 -39.00
CA THR A 289 -73.87 -7.84 -38.50
C THR A 289 -74.67 -7.19 -39.62
N ASP A 290 -75.99 -7.25 -39.55
CA ASP A 290 -76.85 -6.50 -40.45
C ASP A 290 -76.89 -5.00 -40.08
N GLN A 291 -77.70 -4.22 -40.81
CA GLN A 291 -77.77 -2.78 -40.60
C GLN A 291 -78.30 -2.41 -39.20
N ASP A 292 -79.18 -3.23 -38.64
CA ASP A 292 -79.80 -3.11 -37.31
C ASP A 292 -78.89 -3.62 -36.18
N GLY A 293 -77.69 -4.13 -36.52
CA GLY A 293 -76.71 -4.61 -35.56
C GLY A 293 -76.95 -6.04 -35.08
N LYS A 294 -77.91 -6.77 -35.66
CA LYS A 294 -78.14 -8.17 -35.33
C LYS A 294 -77.03 -9.03 -35.94
N LYS A 295 -76.49 -9.94 -35.13
CA LYS A 295 -75.42 -10.85 -35.52
C LYS A 295 -75.86 -11.74 -36.67
N PHE A 296 -75.10 -11.68 -37.78
CA PHE A 296 -75.26 -12.60 -38.90
C PHE A 296 -74.39 -13.85 -38.71
N LYS A 297 -73.07 -13.66 -38.55
CA LYS A 297 -72.11 -14.76 -38.45
C LYS A 297 -70.80 -14.27 -37.79
N SER A 298 -70.08 -15.17 -37.12
CA SER A 298 -68.68 -14.95 -36.72
C SER A 298 -67.78 -15.90 -37.48
N ASN A 299 -66.54 -15.49 -37.74
CA ASN A 299 -65.54 -16.32 -38.40
C ASN A 299 -64.13 -15.94 -37.95
N GLU A 300 -63.19 -16.83 -38.22
CA GLU A 300 -61.76 -16.64 -37.99
C GLU A 300 -61.00 -16.82 -39.31
N VAL A 301 -59.94 -16.05 -39.50
CA VAL A 301 -59.06 -16.13 -40.68
C VAL A 301 -57.62 -15.87 -40.27
N TYR A 302 -56.67 -16.57 -40.87
CA TYR A 302 -55.23 -16.31 -40.65
C TYR A 302 -54.74 -15.21 -41.59
N ALA A 303 -53.89 -14.33 -41.09
CA ALA A 303 -53.19 -13.34 -41.89
C ALA A 303 -51.96 -13.96 -42.55
N THR A 304 -51.56 -13.42 -43.69
CA THR A 304 -50.35 -13.81 -44.44
C THR A 304 -49.41 -12.61 -44.58
N PRO A 305 -48.08 -12.80 -44.48
CA PRO A 305 -47.36 -14.07 -44.27
C PRO A 305 -47.53 -14.65 -42.86
N ASP A 306 -47.19 -15.94 -42.69
CA ASP A 306 -47.35 -16.67 -41.41
C ASP A 306 -46.47 -16.12 -40.29
N THR A 307 -45.30 -15.55 -40.60
CA THR A 307 -44.39 -14.88 -39.66
C THR A 307 -44.33 -13.40 -40.00
N VAL A 308 -44.46 -12.54 -38.99
CA VAL A 308 -44.45 -11.08 -39.13
C VAL A 308 -43.41 -10.51 -38.17
N ASN A 309 -42.39 -9.84 -38.70
CA ASN A 309 -41.35 -9.22 -37.87
C ASN A 309 -41.88 -7.93 -37.20
N PRO A 310 -41.18 -7.41 -36.17
CA PRO A 310 -41.52 -6.13 -35.54
C PRO A 310 -41.75 -5.00 -36.55
N GLY A 311 -42.92 -4.37 -36.48
CA GLY A 311 -43.30 -3.27 -37.36
C GLY A 311 -43.83 -3.66 -38.74
N GLU A 312 -43.79 -4.93 -39.14
CA GLU A 312 -44.30 -5.40 -40.43
C GLU A 312 -45.83 -5.58 -40.43
N GLU A 313 -46.43 -5.57 -41.62
CA GLU A 313 -47.86 -5.79 -41.85
C GLU A 313 -48.13 -7.19 -42.41
N ALA A 314 -49.26 -7.77 -42.02
CA ALA A 314 -49.85 -8.96 -42.64
C ALA A 314 -51.28 -8.69 -43.11
N GLN A 315 -51.73 -9.42 -44.13
CA GLN A 315 -53.05 -9.25 -44.75
C GLN A 315 -53.92 -10.47 -44.49
N PHE A 316 -55.21 -10.25 -44.24
CA PHE A 316 -56.17 -11.34 -44.12
C PHE A 316 -57.29 -11.16 -45.14
N GLU A 317 -57.77 -12.27 -45.70
CA GLU A 317 -58.90 -12.28 -46.62
C GLU A 317 -59.72 -13.57 -46.47
N TYR A 318 -61.04 -13.45 -46.46
CA TYR A 318 -61.95 -14.58 -46.47
C TYR A 318 -63.24 -14.25 -47.22
N THR A 319 -63.68 -15.17 -48.08
CA THR A 319 -64.90 -15.01 -48.88
C THR A 319 -66.03 -15.86 -48.33
N HIS A 320 -67.15 -15.23 -47.94
CA HIS A 320 -68.40 -15.92 -47.59
C HIS A 320 -69.27 -16.04 -48.82
N MET A 321 -69.47 -17.28 -49.29
CA MET A 321 -70.23 -17.53 -50.51
C MET A 321 -71.73 -17.28 -50.35
N ALA A 322 -72.36 -16.75 -51.40
CA ALA A 322 -73.81 -16.58 -51.55
C ALA A 322 -74.50 -15.78 -50.42
N VAL A 323 -73.84 -14.76 -49.88
CA VAL A 323 -74.41 -13.89 -48.83
C VAL A 323 -75.45 -12.93 -49.40
N ASN A 324 -75.22 -12.36 -50.60
CA ASN A 324 -76.12 -11.48 -51.36
C ASN A 324 -76.66 -10.26 -50.59
N LYS A 325 -75.94 -9.81 -49.56
CA LYS A 325 -76.30 -8.62 -48.77
C LYS A 325 -75.07 -7.97 -48.16
N ASP A 326 -75.10 -6.65 -48.06
CA ASP A 326 -74.09 -5.89 -47.35
C ASP A 326 -74.20 -6.12 -45.85
N LEU A 327 -73.06 -6.38 -45.20
CA LEU A 327 -72.96 -6.60 -43.76
C LEU A 327 -71.88 -5.69 -43.18
N LYS A 328 -72.14 -5.20 -41.96
CA LYS A 328 -71.15 -4.44 -41.18
C LYS A 328 -70.16 -5.40 -40.55
N LEU A 329 -68.87 -5.15 -40.77
CA LEU A 329 -67.76 -5.90 -40.18
C LEU A 329 -67.37 -5.30 -38.83
N LYS A 330 -67.21 -6.17 -37.82
CA LYS A 330 -66.58 -5.83 -36.55
C LYS A 330 -65.48 -6.86 -36.26
N VAL A 331 -64.22 -6.44 -36.27
CA VAL A 331 -63.12 -7.27 -35.77
C VAL A 331 -63.27 -7.38 -34.25
N THR A 332 -63.22 -8.60 -33.74
CA THR A 332 -63.53 -8.91 -32.34
C THR A 332 -62.30 -9.35 -31.53
N GLY A 333 -61.20 -9.72 -32.18
CA GLY A 333 -59.96 -10.03 -31.48
C GLY A 333 -58.88 -10.63 -32.38
N PHE A 334 -57.70 -10.79 -31.80
CA PHE A 334 -56.54 -11.40 -32.43
C PHE A 334 -56.00 -12.53 -31.55
N THR A 335 -55.38 -13.52 -32.18
CA THR A 335 -54.58 -14.54 -31.48
C THR A 335 -53.32 -14.79 -32.29
N TRP A 336 -52.17 -14.90 -31.65
CA TRP A 336 -50.88 -15.11 -32.30
C TRP A 336 -49.97 -15.89 -31.37
N TYR A 337 -48.82 -16.33 -31.90
CA TYR A 337 -47.76 -16.95 -31.11
C TYR A 337 -46.51 -16.09 -31.18
N VAL A 338 -45.83 -15.95 -30.06
CA VAL A 338 -44.52 -15.30 -29.98
C VAL A 338 -43.48 -16.36 -30.29
N ASP A 339 -42.60 -16.10 -31.26
CA ASP A 339 -41.49 -17.01 -31.54
C ASP A 339 -40.49 -16.95 -30.37
N ASN A 340 -40.08 -18.12 -29.86
CA ASN A 340 -39.27 -18.24 -28.63
C ASN A 340 -37.77 -18.18 -28.91
#